data_AF-A0A6P0TIJ2-F1
#
_entry.id   AF-A0A6P0TIJ2-F1
#
_cell.length_a   1.000
_cell.length_b   1.000
_cell.length_c   1.000
_cell.angle_alpha   90.00
_cell.angle_beta   90.00
_cell.angle_gamma   90.00
#
_symmetry.space_group_name_H-M   'P 1'
#
loop_
_entity.id
_entity.type
_entity.pdbx_description
1 polymer ?
#
loop_
_entity_poly.entity_id
_entity_poly.type
_entity_poly.pdbx_seq_one_letter_code
_entity_poly.pdbx_strand_id
1 'polypeptide(L)'
;KLFPNEGNSELGEFLSSRFEFDDEGAIGALVVSRLIPARSIVIELMLLANQLVASHLKALGVPAIYRVHRMPDVATVQELLKLVANMEIDPSLEDEEEVHPKDYQRLTQQFAESEAEKVLTYLLLDTLKPAMYSTTSGPHFGLAIDSGYTHFTSPLRRYPDVLVHRVLRAVFEEGRDRRSARSKERVNLRHSSCHGKVSWNVLPTKVQSELEEDFEAIVGFLTDREKLAQDAEADLEGLKKAEFMQQHTGSVFHGLITGVQSYGFFVEIEELLVEGLVHVSSLKDDWYEYRSRQQKLVGRKNRKQYRLGDRVEVHVKSVDYYRQQIDLVAVGGGSEATDLDDDMDDDDMDDDIRSSRSSYNQRSADLDLEDQAAIDLEDTDENPNNVGEDE
;
A
#
# COMPACT_ATOMS: atom_id res chain seq x y z
N LYS A 1 -1.97 -10.72 -12.24
CA LYS A 1 -3.27 -10.54 -12.93
C LYS A 1 -4.30 -9.99 -11.94
N LEU A 2 -4.16 -8.73 -11.51
CA LEU A 2 -5.05 -8.12 -10.49
C LEU A 2 -6.51 -8.01 -10.92
N PHE A 3 -6.76 -7.73 -12.20
CA PHE A 3 -8.11 -7.44 -12.69
C PHE A 3 -8.80 -8.71 -13.16
N PRO A 4 -10.15 -8.78 -13.11
CA PRO A 4 -10.87 -9.81 -13.82
C PRO A 4 -10.35 -9.82 -15.26
N ASN A 5 -9.93 -10.99 -15.75
CA ASN A 5 -10.07 -11.21 -17.18
C ASN A 5 -11.53 -10.83 -17.48
N GLU A 6 -11.78 -10.12 -18.57
CA GLU A 6 -13.11 -9.86 -19.13
C GLU A 6 -13.92 -11.16 -19.45
N GLY A 7 -13.50 -12.31 -18.91
CA GLY A 7 -14.11 -13.63 -19.07
C GLY A 7 -15.34 -13.87 -18.19
N ASN A 8 -15.66 -13.00 -17.22
CA ASN A 8 -16.95 -13.05 -16.53
C ASN A 8 -17.57 -11.64 -16.50
N SER A 9 -18.23 -11.25 -17.61
CA SER A 9 -18.67 -9.87 -17.84
C SER A 9 -19.66 -9.36 -16.80
N GLU A 10 -20.37 -10.26 -16.10
CA GLU A 10 -21.31 -9.91 -15.04
C GLU A 10 -20.58 -9.42 -13.77
N LEU A 11 -19.47 -10.04 -13.37
CA LEU A 11 -18.70 -9.65 -12.16
C LEU A 11 -18.02 -8.27 -12.30
N GLY A 12 -17.66 -7.89 -13.52
CA GLY A 12 -17.03 -6.59 -13.81
C GLY A 12 -17.96 -5.38 -13.61
N GLU A 13 -19.28 -5.57 -13.54
CA GLU A 13 -20.23 -4.49 -13.24
C GLU A 13 -20.31 -4.16 -11.73
N PHE A 14 -19.92 -5.12 -10.88
CA PHE A 14 -19.99 -5.02 -9.42
C PHE A 14 -18.66 -4.63 -8.77
N LEU A 15 -17.54 -4.81 -9.48
CA LEU A 15 -16.21 -4.37 -9.04
C LEU A 15 -15.93 -2.96 -9.59
N SER A 16 -15.55 -2.02 -8.72
CA SER A 16 -15.10 -0.71 -9.17
C SER A 16 -13.88 -0.87 -10.10
N SER A 17 -13.96 -0.27 -11.29
CA SER A 17 -12.81 -0.12 -12.20
C SER A 17 -11.84 0.99 -11.78
N ARG A 18 -12.11 1.65 -10.64
CA ARG A 18 -11.30 2.70 -10.03
C ARG A 18 -10.83 2.24 -8.66
N PHE A 19 -9.55 1.89 -8.57
CA PHE A 19 -8.87 1.89 -7.28
C PHE A 19 -8.52 3.33 -6.88
N GLU A 20 -8.51 3.62 -5.58
CA GLU A 20 -8.09 4.93 -5.06
C GLU A 20 -6.64 5.28 -5.44
N PHE A 21 -5.85 4.26 -5.75
CA PHE A 21 -4.43 4.30 -6.12
C PHE A 21 -4.18 4.03 -7.63
N ASP A 22 -5.23 4.03 -8.45
CA ASP A 22 -5.12 3.83 -9.91
C ASP A 22 -4.31 4.93 -10.63
N ASP A 23 -3.98 6.02 -9.92
CA ASP A 23 -3.19 7.13 -10.41
C ASP A 23 -1.73 7.11 -9.92
N GLU A 24 -1.26 6.03 -9.28
CA GLU A 24 0.08 6.00 -8.66
C GLU A 24 1.28 5.89 -9.63
N GLY A 25 1.01 5.71 -10.93
CA GLY A 25 2.06 5.58 -11.94
C GLY A 25 2.95 4.35 -11.73
N ALA A 26 3.95 4.18 -12.59
CA ALA A 26 4.87 3.04 -12.55
C ALA A 26 5.92 3.13 -11.43
N ILE A 27 6.08 4.31 -10.83
CA ILE A 27 7.09 4.60 -9.80
C ILE A 27 6.46 4.56 -8.38
N GLY A 28 5.13 4.50 -8.28
CA GLY A 28 4.41 4.42 -7.01
C GLY A 28 4.67 3.14 -6.21
N ALA A 29 4.14 3.07 -4.99
CA ALA A 29 4.28 1.93 -4.09
C ALA A 29 3.73 0.64 -4.70
N LEU A 30 2.76 0.76 -5.62
CA LEU A 30 2.09 -0.35 -6.25
C LEU A 30 2.40 -0.41 -7.74
N VAL A 31 2.80 -1.60 -8.21
CA VAL A 31 2.93 -1.86 -9.65
C VAL A 31 1.58 -2.32 -10.17
N VAL A 32 0.69 -1.38 -10.51
CA VAL A 32 -0.62 -1.73 -11.10
C VAL A 32 -0.43 -2.22 -12.54
N SER A 33 -0.48 -3.54 -12.73
CA SER A 33 -0.28 -4.17 -14.04
C SER A 33 -1.55 -4.15 -14.91
N ARG A 34 -1.38 -3.67 -16.16
CA ARG A 34 -2.32 -3.59 -17.30
C ARG A 34 -3.28 -2.41 -17.37
N LEU A 35 -2.79 -1.20 -17.10
CA LEU A 35 -3.37 -0.03 -17.74
C LEU A 35 -3.08 -0.09 -19.25
N ILE A 36 -4.06 0.26 -20.09
CA ILE A 36 -3.81 0.47 -21.53
C ILE A 36 -2.64 1.45 -21.66
N PRO A 37 -1.64 1.23 -22.54
CA PRO A 37 -0.45 2.10 -22.64
C PRO A 37 -0.78 3.60 -22.71
N ALA A 38 -1.88 3.95 -23.40
CA ALA A 38 -2.40 5.31 -23.45
C ALA A 38 -2.80 5.88 -22.07
N ARG A 39 -3.45 5.09 -21.22
CA ARG A 39 -3.84 5.49 -19.86
C ARG A 39 -2.61 5.69 -18.98
N SER A 40 -1.62 4.80 -19.07
CA SER A 40 -0.34 4.94 -18.34
C SER A 40 0.38 6.23 -18.72
N ILE A 41 0.52 6.55 -20.02
CA ILE A 41 1.17 7.78 -20.47
C ILE A 41 0.48 9.03 -19.90
N VAL A 42 -0.85 9.06 -19.91
CA VAL A 42 -1.62 10.19 -19.38
C VAL A 42 -1.40 10.34 -17.87
N ILE A 43 -1.40 9.24 -17.13
CA ILE A 43 -1.15 9.24 -15.67
C ILE A 43 0.25 9.77 -15.39
N GLU A 44 1.30 9.24 -16.02
CA GLU A 44 2.67 9.69 -15.82
C GLU A 44 2.85 11.19 -16.12
N LEU A 45 2.24 11.67 -17.20
CA LEU A 45 2.28 13.09 -17.55
C LEU A 45 1.57 13.95 -16.49
N MET A 46 0.43 13.47 -15.96
CA MET A 46 -0.30 14.18 -14.91
C MET A 46 0.48 14.21 -13.60
N LEU A 47 1.09 13.09 -13.20
CA LEU A 47 1.94 13.00 -12.01
C LEU A 47 3.13 13.94 -12.10
N LEU A 48 3.82 13.95 -13.24
CA LEU A 48 4.95 14.84 -13.48
C LEU A 48 4.52 16.32 -13.41
N ALA A 49 3.39 16.68 -14.03
CA ALA A 49 2.87 18.05 -13.98
C ALA A 49 2.54 18.48 -12.54
N ASN A 50 1.86 17.61 -11.78
CA ASN A 50 1.52 17.81 -10.38
C ASN A 50 2.78 17.99 -9.51
N GLN A 51 3.79 17.14 -9.67
CA GLN A 51 5.06 17.22 -8.93
C GLN A 51 5.86 18.49 -9.28
N LEU A 52 5.90 18.87 -10.56
CA LEU A 52 6.57 20.08 -11.02
C LEU A 52 5.91 21.35 -10.44
N VAL A 53 4.58 21.40 -10.40
CA VAL A 53 3.86 22.53 -9.78
C VAL A 53 4.12 22.56 -8.28
N ALA A 54 4.04 21.43 -7.57
CA ALA A 54 4.34 21.37 -6.14
C ALA A 54 5.76 21.89 -5.84
N SER A 55 6.75 21.39 -6.59
CA SER A 55 8.16 21.81 -6.46
C SER A 55 8.33 23.30 -6.75
N HIS A 56 7.63 23.81 -7.77
CA HIS A 56 7.72 25.21 -8.14
C HIS A 56 7.13 26.14 -7.07
N LEU A 57 5.94 25.83 -6.54
CA LEU A 57 5.32 26.61 -5.46
C LEU A 57 6.18 26.58 -4.19
N LYS A 58 6.69 25.41 -3.82
CA LYS A 58 7.61 25.23 -2.69
C LYS A 58 8.88 26.06 -2.84
N ALA A 59 9.51 26.02 -4.01
CA ALA A 59 10.74 26.78 -4.28
C ALA A 59 10.53 28.30 -4.28
N LEU A 60 9.31 28.77 -4.56
CA LEU A 60 8.94 30.18 -4.47
C LEU A 60 8.53 30.62 -3.05
N GLY A 61 8.34 29.68 -2.12
CA GLY A 61 7.93 29.95 -0.75
C GLY A 61 6.55 30.62 -0.68
N VAL A 62 5.66 30.30 -1.62
CA VAL A 62 4.29 30.83 -1.64
C VAL A 62 3.31 29.87 -0.97
N PRO A 63 2.19 30.37 -0.43
CA PRO A 63 1.15 29.52 0.13
C PRO A 63 0.63 28.55 -0.93
N ALA A 64 0.47 27.29 -0.57
CA ALA A 64 0.00 26.25 -1.48
C ALA A 64 -0.71 25.15 -0.69
N ILE A 65 -1.51 24.36 -1.41
CA ILE A 65 -2.11 23.14 -0.89
C ILE A 65 -1.34 21.96 -1.48
N TYR A 66 -0.96 21.03 -0.62
CA TYR A 66 -0.25 19.81 -0.98
C TYR A 66 -1.17 18.61 -0.72
N ARG A 67 -0.94 17.54 -1.47
CA ARG A 67 -1.55 16.24 -1.27
C ARG A 67 -0.51 15.36 -0.57
N VAL A 68 -0.81 14.96 0.65
CA VAL A 68 0.09 14.22 1.54
C VAL A 68 -0.51 12.85 1.81
N HIS A 69 0.31 11.81 1.68
CA HIS A 69 -0.08 10.43 1.96
C HIS A 69 0.93 9.89 2.98
N ARG A 70 0.43 9.64 4.19
CA ARG A 70 1.24 9.18 5.32
C ARG A 70 1.68 7.73 5.12
N MET A 71 2.76 7.36 5.80
CA MET A 71 3.21 5.97 5.86
C MET A 71 2.14 5.08 6.53
N PRO A 72 2.01 3.83 6.09
CA PRO A 72 1.25 2.78 6.77
C PRO A 72 1.72 2.59 8.22
N ASP A 73 0.87 1.96 9.03
CA ASP A 73 1.28 1.54 10.36
C ASP A 73 2.06 0.23 10.24
N VAL A 74 3.27 0.20 10.81
CA VAL A 74 4.18 -0.96 10.75
C VAL A 74 3.50 -2.19 11.32
N ALA A 75 2.74 -2.04 12.42
CA ALA A 75 2.01 -3.14 13.05
C ALA A 75 1.00 -3.79 12.11
N THR A 76 0.22 -2.98 11.38
CA THR A 76 -0.76 -3.47 10.39
C THR A 76 -0.07 -4.21 9.25
N VAL A 77 1.05 -3.68 8.74
CA VAL A 77 1.81 -4.36 7.68
C VAL A 77 2.36 -5.69 8.21
N GLN A 78 2.92 -5.72 9.42
CA GLN A 78 3.43 -6.95 10.04
C GLN A 78 2.35 -8.02 10.24
N GLU A 79 1.10 -7.65 10.53
CA GLU A 79 -0.03 -8.60 10.58
C GLU A 79 -0.27 -9.28 9.23
N LEU A 80 -0.22 -8.52 8.13
CA LEU A 80 -0.29 -9.08 6.78
C LEU A 80 0.91 -9.98 6.47
N LEU A 81 2.13 -9.57 6.85
CA LEU A 81 3.33 -10.39 6.62
C LEU A 81 3.24 -11.73 7.35
N LYS A 82 2.66 -11.77 8.56
CA LYS A 82 2.40 -13.04 9.28
C LYS A 82 1.43 -13.95 8.53
N LEU A 83 0.35 -13.38 7.97
CA LEU A 83 -0.58 -14.13 7.13
C LEU A 83 0.15 -14.74 5.93
N VAL A 84 0.95 -13.94 5.24
CA VAL A 84 1.71 -14.36 4.06
C VAL A 84 2.77 -15.40 4.40
N ALA A 85 3.45 -15.26 5.54
CA ALA A 85 4.43 -16.23 6.05
C ALA A 85 3.83 -17.63 6.25
N ASN A 86 2.57 -17.70 6.71
CA ASN A 86 1.85 -18.98 6.85
C ASN A 86 1.52 -19.65 5.51
N MET A 87 1.63 -18.92 4.40
CA MET A 87 1.43 -19.42 3.04
C MET A 87 2.74 -19.86 2.37
N GLU A 88 3.81 -20.06 3.15
CA GLU A 88 5.13 -20.47 2.66
C GLU A 88 5.80 -19.45 1.71
N ILE A 89 5.30 -18.22 1.71
CA ILE A 89 5.95 -17.06 1.13
C ILE A 89 6.76 -16.42 2.25
N ASP A 90 8.02 -16.05 2.04
CA ASP A 90 8.85 -15.39 3.06
C ASP A 90 8.92 -13.88 2.79
N PRO A 91 7.95 -13.09 3.28
CA PRO A 91 7.93 -11.67 3.03
C PRO A 91 8.76 -10.96 4.10
N SER A 92 9.62 -10.04 3.67
CA SER A 92 10.42 -9.24 4.58
C SER A 92 10.33 -7.77 4.20
N LEU A 93 10.33 -6.91 5.22
CA LEU A 93 10.63 -5.50 5.03
C LEU A 93 12.15 -5.32 4.97
N GLU A 94 12.61 -4.27 4.30
CA GLU A 94 14.02 -3.89 4.33
C GLU A 94 14.45 -3.37 5.71
N ASP A 95 13.52 -2.68 6.40
CA ASP A 95 13.65 -2.22 7.77
C ASP A 95 12.44 -2.73 8.58
N GLU A 96 12.66 -3.33 9.75
CA GLU A 96 11.56 -3.85 10.59
C GLU A 96 10.80 -2.72 11.32
N GLU A 97 11.42 -1.54 11.48
CA GLU A 97 10.87 -0.40 12.21
C GLU A 97 10.19 0.63 11.28
N GLU A 98 10.48 0.61 9.98
CA GLU A 98 9.93 1.54 9.00
C GLU A 98 9.40 0.83 7.76
N VAL A 99 8.35 1.40 7.16
CA VAL A 99 7.78 0.89 5.92
C VAL A 99 8.13 1.84 4.78
N HIS A 100 8.67 1.30 3.69
CA HIS A 100 9.02 2.05 2.50
C HIS A 100 8.15 1.65 1.28
N PRO A 101 7.94 2.59 0.32
CA PRO A 101 7.20 2.27 -0.91
C PRO A 101 7.81 1.11 -1.72
N LYS A 102 9.14 0.93 -1.65
CA LYS A 102 9.83 -0.18 -2.30
C LYS A 102 9.48 -1.54 -1.70
N ASP A 103 9.13 -1.59 -0.42
CA ASP A 103 8.66 -2.84 0.21
C ASP A 103 7.35 -3.28 -0.46
N TYR A 104 6.41 -2.35 -0.69
CA TYR A 104 5.14 -2.64 -1.37
C TYR A 104 5.36 -3.12 -2.80
N GLN A 105 6.34 -2.53 -3.52
CA GLN A 105 6.69 -3.00 -4.86
C GLN A 105 7.21 -4.44 -4.84
N ARG A 106 8.10 -4.76 -3.90
CA ARG A 106 8.68 -6.10 -3.72
C ARG A 106 7.61 -7.13 -3.33
N LEU A 107 6.78 -6.80 -2.34
CA LEU A 107 5.68 -7.62 -1.88
C LEU A 107 4.69 -7.90 -3.02
N THR A 108 4.31 -6.88 -3.79
CA THR A 108 3.40 -7.06 -4.93
C THR A 108 4.00 -7.99 -5.99
N GLN A 109 5.32 -7.92 -6.24
CA GLN A 109 6.01 -8.85 -7.15
C GLN A 109 6.00 -10.29 -6.63
N GLN A 110 6.27 -10.48 -5.33
CA GLN A 110 6.17 -11.81 -4.70
C GLN A 110 4.74 -12.36 -4.74
N PHE A 111 3.74 -11.53 -4.45
CA PHE A 111 2.34 -11.94 -4.47
C PHE A 111 1.86 -12.33 -5.87
N ALA A 112 2.44 -11.75 -6.93
CA ALA A 112 2.13 -12.12 -8.31
C ALA A 112 2.52 -13.55 -8.67
N GLU A 113 3.40 -14.18 -7.90
CA GLU A 113 3.77 -15.60 -8.05
C GLU A 113 2.83 -16.53 -7.27
N SER A 114 2.05 -15.98 -6.32
CA SER A 114 1.10 -16.72 -5.50
C SER A 114 -0.23 -16.94 -6.24
N GLU A 115 -0.87 -18.08 -5.96
CA GLU A 115 -2.22 -18.33 -6.44
C GLU A 115 -3.26 -17.38 -5.81
N ALA A 116 -2.94 -16.79 -4.65
CA ALA A 116 -3.79 -15.83 -3.93
C ALA A 116 -3.43 -14.36 -4.20
N GLU A 117 -2.72 -14.06 -5.30
CA GLU A 117 -2.26 -12.69 -5.68
C GLU A 117 -3.30 -11.60 -5.40
N LYS A 118 -4.55 -11.82 -5.82
CA LYS A 118 -5.61 -10.81 -5.73
C LYS A 118 -5.95 -10.44 -4.29
N VAL A 119 -6.15 -11.43 -3.43
CA VAL A 119 -6.47 -11.22 -2.02
C VAL A 119 -5.29 -10.59 -1.30
N LEU A 120 -4.07 -11.12 -1.52
CA LEU A 120 -2.87 -10.57 -0.88
C LEU A 120 -2.62 -9.12 -1.28
N THR A 121 -2.79 -8.79 -2.56
CA THR A 121 -2.67 -7.40 -3.02
C THR A 121 -3.76 -6.54 -2.41
N TYR A 122 -5.02 -7.01 -2.38
CA TYR A 122 -6.12 -6.27 -1.76
C TYR A 122 -5.87 -5.96 -0.28
N LEU A 123 -5.41 -6.93 0.50
CA LEU A 123 -5.07 -6.74 1.91
C LEU A 123 -3.88 -5.78 2.07
N LEU A 124 -2.89 -5.84 1.17
CA LEU A 124 -1.78 -4.87 1.17
C LEU A 124 -2.28 -3.46 0.92
N LEU A 125 -3.24 -3.27 0.01
CA LEU A 125 -3.84 -1.95 -0.26
C LEU A 125 -4.59 -1.42 0.97
N ASP A 126 -5.30 -2.27 1.70
CA ASP A 126 -6.06 -1.88 2.88
C ASP A 126 -5.17 -1.37 4.04
N THR A 127 -3.88 -1.73 4.04
CA THR A 127 -2.92 -1.19 5.02
C THR A 127 -2.55 0.28 4.77
N LEU A 128 -2.81 0.82 3.58
CA LEU A 128 -2.48 2.21 3.23
C LEU A 128 -3.35 3.20 4.00
N LYS A 129 -2.80 4.38 4.30
CA LYS A 129 -3.57 5.45 4.97
C LYS A 129 -4.27 6.31 3.92
N PRO A 130 -5.46 6.85 4.20
CA PRO A 130 -6.09 7.80 3.28
C PRO A 130 -5.20 9.04 3.11
N ALA A 131 -5.04 9.47 1.86
CA ALA A 131 -4.31 10.69 1.54
C ALA A 131 -5.17 11.93 1.87
N MET A 132 -4.51 13.04 2.21
CA MET A 132 -5.16 14.24 2.74
C MET A 132 -4.61 15.50 2.10
N TYR A 133 -5.37 16.59 2.15
CA TYR A 133 -4.84 17.90 1.82
C TYR A 133 -4.13 18.52 3.03
N SER A 134 -3.07 19.29 2.77
CA SER A 134 -2.27 19.97 3.80
C SER A 134 -1.74 21.30 3.25
N THR A 135 -1.61 22.32 4.10
CA THR A 135 -0.90 23.56 3.76
C THR A 135 0.63 23.39 3.80
N THR A 136 1.10 22.37 4.50
CA THR A 136 2.51 22.01 4.60
C THR A 136 2.83 20.87 3.62
N SER A 137 3.91 21.01 2.86
CA SER A 137 4.45 19.95 2.01
C SER A 137 4.88 18.76 2.88
N GLY A 138 4.42 17.57 2.51
CA GLY A 138 4.82 16.30 3.12
C GLY A 138 5.03 15.22 2.06
N PRO A 139 5.45 14.01 2.49
CA PRO A 139 5.60 12.88 1.59
C PRO A 139 4.25 12.38 1.07
N HIS A 140 4.30 11.68 -0.06
CA HIS A 140 3.20 10.92 -0.60
C HIS A 140 3.64 9.46 -0.75
N PHE A 141 3.40 8.65 0.29
CA PHE A 141 3.86 7.27 0.38
C PHE A 141 3.54 6.45 -0.86
N GLY A 142 2.26 6.41 -1.24
CA GLY A 142 1.81 5.63 -2.40
C GLY A 142 2.38 6.10 -3.75
N LEU A 143 2.83 7.36 -3.87
CA LEU A 143 3.49 7.82 -5.09
C LEU A 143 5.02 7.68 -5.04
N ALA A 144 5.57 7.21 -3.93
CA ALA A 144 7.00 7.24 -3.63
C ALA A 144 7.65 8.63 -3.82
N ILE A 145 6.90 9.71 -3.53
CA ILE A 145 7.38 11.10 -3.64
C ILE A 145 7.62 11.68 -2.24
N ASP A 146 8.84 12.09 -1.94
CA ASP A 146 9.25 12.71 -0.66
C ASP A 146 9.21 14.25 -0.68
N SER A 147 9.44 14.83 -1.86
CA SER A 147 9.73 16.25 -2.06
C SER A 147 8.49 17.16 -2.07
N GLY A 148 7.30 16.56 -2.17
CA GLY A 148 5.99 17.23 -2.15
C GLY A 148 5.20 17.01 -3.44
N TYR A 149 3.88 16.86 -3.29
CA TYR A 149 2.94 16.60 -4.38
C TYR A 149 1.69 17.49 -4.24
N THR A 150 1.08 17.90 -5.34
CA THR A 150 -0.17 18.70 -5.32
C THR A 150 -1.05 18.34 -6.51
N HIS A 151 -2.37 18.40 -6.33
CA HIS A 151 -3.29 18.24 -7.43
C HIS A 151 -3.41 19.55 -8.23
N PHE A 152 -3.08 19.49 -9.52
CA PHE A 152 -3.12 20.65 -10.43
C PHE A 152 -3.90 20.36 -11.73
N THR A 153 -3.91 19.12 -12.21
CA THR A 153 -4.31 18.76 -13.56
C THR A 153 -5.82 18.57 -13.80
N SER A 154 -6.67 18.67 -12.77
CA SER A 154 -8.12 18.36 -12.86
C SER A 154 -9.05 19.40 -12.20
N PRO A 155 -8.94 20.71 -12.51
CA PRO A 155 -9.73 21.78 -11.87
C PRO A 155 -11.24 21.70 -12.11
N LEU A 156 -11.72 20.95 -13.11
CA LEU A 156 -13.15 20.79 -13.39
C LEU A 156 -13.87 19.86 -12.39
N ARG A 157 -13.14 18.97 -11.73
CA ARG A 157 -13.70 17.95 -10.83
C ARG A 157 -13.12 17.97 -9.41
N ARG A 158 -12.07 18.76 -9.19
CA ARG A 158 -11.41 18.91 -7.89
C ARG A 158 -11.20 20.39 -7.60
N TYR A 159 -11.81 20.87 -6.52
CA TYR A 159 -11.62 22.24 -6.05
C TYR A 159 -10.18 22.57 -5.60
N PRO A 160 -9.40 21.65 -4.99
CA PRO A 160 -7.99 21.90 -4.67
C PRO A 160 -7.16 22.35 -5.88
N ASP A 161 -7.36 21.74 -7.05
CA ASP A 161 -6.69 22.14 -8.29
C ASP A 161 -7.05 23.60 -8.67
N VAL A 162 -8.29 24.03 -8.46
CA VAL A 162 -8.70 25.44 -8.68
C VAL A 162 -7.92 26.38 -7.77
N LEU A 163 -7.73 26.01 -6.50
CA LEU A 163 -6.95 26.82 -5.54
C LEU A 163 -5.49 26.93 -5.96
N VAL A 164 -4.88 25.82 -6.38
CA VAL A 164 -3.51 25.81 -6.92
C VAL A 164 -3.39 26.70 -8.16
N HIS A 165 -4.38 26.66 -9.07
CA HIS A 165 -4.43 27.55 -10.24
C HIS A 165 -4.52 29.02 -9.84
N ARG A 166 -5.27 29.36 -8.78
CA ARG A 166 -5.34 30.73 -8.26
C ARG A 166 -4.00 31.21 -7.70
N VAL A 167 -3.26 30.35 -7.00
CA VAL A 167 -1.90 30.68 -6.51
C VAL A 167 -0.98 30.96 -7.69
N LEU A 168 -0.94 30.08 -8.69
CA LEU A 168 -0.10 30.28 -9.88
C LEU A 168 -0.44 31.58 -10.60
N ARG A 169 -1.74 31.89 -10.72
CA ARG A 169 -2.19 33.16 -11.29
C ARG A 169 -1.71 34.36 -10.47
N ALA A 170 -1.85 34.33 -9.14
CA ALA A 170 -1.36 35.39 -8.25
C ALA A 170 0.15 35.58 -8.36
N VAL A 171 0.92 34.49 -8.45
CA VAL A 171 2.38 34.53 -8.69
C VAL A 171 2.69 35.21 -10.02
N PHE A 172 1.92 34.95 -11.07
CA PHE A 172 2.20 35.49 -12.40
C PHE A 172 1.71 36.92 -12.63
N GLU A 173 0.68 37.36 -11.92
CA GLU A 173 0.10 38.71 -12.04
C GLU A 173 0.68 39.68 -11.00
N GLU A 174 0.89 39.23 -9.76
CA GLU A 174 1.25 40.07 -8.61
C GLU A 174 2.62 39.74 -8.00
N GLY A 175 3.25 38.65 -8.46
CA GLY A 175 4.55 38.20 -7.97
C GLY A 175 5.68 39.21 -8.23
N ARG A 176 6.48 39.46 -7.19
CA ARG A 176 7.66 40.31 -7.21
C ARG A 176 8.82 39.55 -7.82
N ASP A 177 9.14 39.86 -9.07
CA ASP A 177 10.27 39.30 -9.83
C ASP A 177 11.65 39.80 -9.38
N ARG A 178 11.72 40.64 -8.34
CA ARG A 178 12.94 41.26 -7.84
C ARG A 178 12.83 41.60 -6.36
N ARG A 179 13.96 41.57 -5.64
CA ARG A 179 14.04 41.85 -4.19
C ARG A 179 13.50 43.23 -3.80
N SER A 180 13.71 44.24 -4.63
CA SER A 180 13.22 45.59 -4.41
C SER A 180 13.01 46.31 -5.74
N ALA A 181 12.23 47.39 -5.73
CA ALA A 181 11.98 48.20 -6.93
C ALA A 181 13.27 48.79 -7.53
N ARG A 182 14.36 48.87 -6.74
CA ARG A 182 15.67 49.38 -7.15
C ARG A 182 16.60 48.29 -7.70
N SER A 183 16.29 47.01 -7.48
CA SER A 183 17.08 45.91 -8.02
C SER A 183 16.95 45.84 -9.54
N LYS A 184 18.09 45.73 -10.23
CA LYS A 184 18.16 45.54 -11.68
C LYS A 184 18.01 44.06 -12.06
N GLU A 185 18.47 43.17 -11.19
CA GLU A 185 18.36 41.73 -11.39
C GLU A 185 16.91 41.30 -11.18
N ARG A 186 16.37 40.60 -12.18
CA ARG A 186 15.02 40.05 -12.20
C ARG A 186 15.11 38.54 -12.37
N VAL A 187 14.18 37.83 -11.75
CA VAL A 187 14.01 36.39 -11.92
C VAL A 187 12.76 36.10 -12.75
N ASN A 188 12.79 35.04 -13.55
CA ASN A 188 11.61 34.59 -14.27
C ASN A 188 10.76 33.68 -13.37
N LEU A 189 9.72 34.23 -12.75
CA LEU A 189 8.81 33.48 -11.88
C LEU A 189 7.99 32.39 -12.61
N ARG A 190 8.02 32.34 -13.95
CA ARG A 190 7.31 31.32 -14.74
C ARG A 190 8.18 30.12 -15.10
N HIS A 191 9.41 30.06 -14.61
CA HIS A 191 10.39 29.08 -15.03
C HIS A 191 11.27 28.63 -13.86
N SER A 192 11.64 27.35 -13.80
CA SER A 192 12.46 26.77 -12.72
C SER A 192 13.82 27.44 -12.54
N SER A 193 14.29 28.21 -13.51
CA SER A 193 15.52 29.02 -13.40
C SER A 193 15.53 30.04 -12.24
N CYS A 194 14.38 30.35 -11.64
CA CYS A 194 14.27 31.20 -10.46
C CYS A 194 14.48 30.45 -9.13
N HIS A 195 14.44 29.11 -9.14
CA HIS A 195 14.62 28.29 -7.95
C HIS A 195 15.97 28.58 -7.30
N GLY A 196 15.99 28.74 -5.97
CA GLY A 196 17.19 29.08 -5.19
C GLY A 196 17.70 30.53 -5.36
N LYS A 197 17.13 31.32 -6.27
CA LYS A 197 17.53 32.73 -6.49
C LYS A 197 16.62 33.74 -5.80
N VAL A 198 15.49 33.28 -5.27
CA VAL A 198 14.50 34.12 -4.58
C VAL A 198 14.78 34.08 -3.09
N SER A 199 15.14 35.24 -2.52
CA SER A 199 15.40 35.40 -1.08
C SER A 199 14.39 36.33 -0.39
N TRP A 200 13.25 36.58 -1.04
CA TRP A 200 12.21 37.52 -0.60
C TRP A 200 10.84 36.91 -0.83
N ASN A 201 9.81 37.45 -0.14
CA ASN A 201 8.44 37.01 -0.36
C ASN A 201 7.99 37.39 -1.78
N VAL A 202 7.70 36.37 -2.59
CA VAL A 202 7.27 36.54 -3.98
C VAL A 202 5.97 37.29 -4.03
N LEU A 203 4.99 36.91 -3.22
CA LEU A 203 3.69 37.57 -3.19
C LEU A 203 3.70 38.82 -2.30
N PRO A 204 2.87 39.84 -2.62
CA PRO A 204 2.59 40.92 -1.68
C PRO A 204 2.04 40.36 -0.36
N THR A 205 2.45 40.94 0.77
CA THR A 205 2.08 40.45 2.12
C THR A 205 0.58 40.27 2.30
N LYS A 206 -0.24 41.21 1.80
CA LYS A 206 -1.70 41.10 1.88
C LYS A 206 -2.23 39.86 1.16
N VAL A 207 -1.81 39.63 -0.08
CA VAL A 207 -2.23 38.48 -0.91
C VAL A 207 -1.74 37.18 -0.29
N GLN A 208 -0.51 37.16 0.22
CA GLN A 208 0.04 36.00 0.90
C GLN A 208 -0.78 35.61 2.13
N SER A 209 -1.06 36.57 3.02
CA SER A 209 -1.83 36.30 4.25
C SER A 209 -3.28 35.90 3.96
N GLU A 210 -3.93 36.53 2.97
CA GLU A 210 -5.29 36.13 2.55
C GLU A 210 -5.32 34.67 2.05
N LEU A 211 -4.33 34.26 1.26
CA LEU A 211 -4.24 32.86 0.79
C LEU A 211 -3.93 31.87 1.93
N GLU A 212 -3.06 32.24 2.87
CA GLU A 212 -2.74 31.42 4.04
C GLU A 212 -3.99 31.18 4.90
N GLU A 213 -4.73 32.25 5.24
CA GLU A 213 -5.97 32.18 6.01
C GLU A 213 -7.04 31.34 5.28
N ASP A 214 -7.22 31.56 3.96
CA ASP A 214 -8.17 30.79 3.16
C ASP A 214 -7.82 29.29 3.13
N PHE A 215 -6.54 28.95 2.99
CA PHE A 215 -6.11 27.55 2.92
C PHE A 215 -6.21 26.83 4.25
N GLU A 216 -5.81 27.48 5.35
CA GLU A 216 -5.99 26.94 6.70
C GLU A 216 -7.46 26.63 7.00
N ALA A 217 -8.38 27.50 6.54
CA ALA A 217 -9.81 27.30 6.74
C ALA A 217 -10.42 26.17 5.88
N ILE A 218 -9.94 25.95 4.66
CA ILE A 218 -10.61 25.07 3.69
C ILE A 218 -10.02 23.65 3.59
N VAL A 219 -8.75 23.46 3.91
CA VAL A 219 -8.04 22.19 3.70
C VAL A 219 -8.69 21.00 4.44
N GLY A 220 -9.14 21.21 5.68
CA GLY A 220 -9.87 20.19 6.44
C GLY A 220 -11.18 19.80 5.76
N PHE A 221 -11.97 20.80 5.35
CA PHE A 221 -13.23 20.58 4.63
C PHE A 221 -13.02 19.83 3.31
N LEU A 222 -11.96 20.13 2.56
CA LEU A 222 -11.65 19.43 1.30
C LEU A 222 -11.38 17.95 1.54
N THR A 223 -10.60 17.64 2.57
CA THR A 223 -10.30 16.26 2.96
C THR A 223 -11.57 15.53 3.40
N ASP A 224 -12.41 16.17 4.22
CA ASP A 224 -13.69 15.58 4.67
C ASP A 224 -14.67 15.34 3.54
N ARG A 225 -14.72 16.22 2.53
CA ARG A 225 -15.58 16.04 1.35
C ARG A 225 -15.11 14.90 0.46
N GLU A 226 -13.80 14.75 0.29
CA GLU A 226 -13.24 13.63 -0.45
C GLU A 226 -13.51 12.32 0.27
N LYS A 227 -13.22 12.27 1.58
CA LYS A 227 -13.52 11.10 2.41
C LYS A 227 -15.00 10.72 2.32
N LEU A 228 -15.91 11.67 2.45
CA LEU A 228 -17.35 11.41 2.34
C LEU A 228 -17.74 10.81 0.97
N ALA A 229 -17.10 11.27 -0.11
CA ALA A 229 -17.34 10.72 -1.44
C ALA A 229 -16.80 9.29 -1.56
N GLN A 230 -15.60 9.03 -1.04
CA GLN A 230 -14.97 7.71 -1.00
C GLN A 230 -15.80 6.72 -0.16
N ASP A 231 -16.19 7.12 1.05
CA ASP A 231 -17.05 6.32 1.93
C ASP A 231 -18.38 5.95 1.23
N ALA A 232 -18.97 6.88 0.48
CA ALA A 232 -20.20 6.63 -0.27
C ALA A 232 -20.00 5.71 -1.50
N GLU A 233 -18.86 5.82 -2.19
CA GLU A 233 -18.49 4.92 -3.29
C GLU A 233 -18.23 3.50 -2.77
N ALA A 234 -17.51 3.37 -1.66
CA ALA A 234 -17.23 2.10 -0.99
C ALA A 234 -18.52 1.44 -0.45
N ASP A 235 -19.42 2.22 0.16
CA ASP A 235 -20.72 1.72 0.63
C ASP A 235 -21.58 1.19 -0.53
N LEU A 236 -21.61 1.91 -1.67
CA LEU A 236 -22.30 1.45 -2.86
C LEU A 236 -21.68 0.17 -3.43
N GLU A 237 -20.35 0.04 -3.42
CA GLU A 237 -19.65 -1.17 -3.84
C GLU A 237 -19.99 -2.35 -2.91
N GLY A 238 -19.98 -2.13 -1.60
CA GLY A 238 -20.37 -3.13 -0.59
C GLY A 238 -21.81 -3.62 -0.77
N LEU A 239 -22.76 -2.70 -1.01
CA LEU A 239 -24.16 -3.05 -1.29
C LEU A 239 -24.30 -3.88 -2.58
N LYS A 240 -23.59 -3.51 -3.64
CA LYS A 240 -23.56 -4.24 -4.90
C LYS A 240 -22.98 -5.64 -4.76
N LYS A 241 -21.89 -5.78 -4.03
CA LYS A 241 -21.28 -7.07 -3.68
C LYS A 241 -22.24 -7.93 -2.86
N ALA A 242 -22.92 -7.35 -1.86
CA ALA A 242 -23.93 -8.06 -1.08
C ALA A 242 -25.13 -8.51 -1.93
N GLU A 243 -25.62 -7.67 -2.85
CA GLU A 243 -26.68 -8.04 -3.80
C GLU A 243 -26.26 -9.23 -4.67
N PHE A 244 -25.04 -9.19 -5.22
CA PHE A 244 -24.49 -10.29 -6.00
C PHE A 244 -24.44 -11.60 -5.19
N MET A 245 -23.93 -11.52 -3.96
CA MET A 245 -23.80 -12.69 -3.07
C MET A 245 -25.16 -13.26 -2.67
N GLN A 246 -26.17 -12.40 -2.49
CA GLN A 246 -27.53 -12.84 -2.20
C GLN A 246 -28.12 -13.68 -3.35
N GLN A 247 -27.90 -13.27 -4.59
CA GLN A 247 -28.34 -14.01 -5.79
C GLN A 247 -27.63 -15.36 -5.95
N HIS A 248 -26.43 -15.50 -5.36
CA HIS A 248 -25.61 -16.71 -5.41
C HIS A 248 -25.64 -17.53 -4.11
N THR A 249 -26.68 -17.36 -3.28
CA THR A 249 -26.86 -18.14 -2.05
C THR A 249 -26.84 -19.65 -2.35
N GLY A 250 -26.02 -20.40 -1.60
CA GLY A 250 -25.80 -21.84 -1.80
C GLY A 250 -24.70 -22.21 -2.81
N SER A 251 -24.18 -21.25 -3.57
CA SER A 251 -23.02 -21.48 -4.44
C SER A 251 -21.74 -21.64 -3.61
N VAL A 252 -20.78 -22.41 -4.12
CA VAL A 252 -19.48 -22.65 -3.49
C VAL A 252 -18.46 -21.68 -4.09
N PHE A 253 -17.69 -21.05 -3.22
CA PHE A 253 -16.61 -20.13 -3.54
C PHE A 253 -15.32 -20.55 -2.86
N HIS A 254 -14.19 -20.16 -3.45
CA HIS A 254 -12.88 -20.31 -2.86
C HIS A 254 -12.49 -19.00 -2.18
N GLY A 255 -11.89 -19.11 -1.00
CA GLY A 255 -11.44 -17.95 -0.26
C GLY A 255 -10.23 -18.25 0.61
N LEU A 256 -9.60 -17.17 1.07
CA LEU A 256 -8.45 -17.18 1.95
C LEU A 256 -8.89 -16.82 3.36
N ILE A 257 -8.43 -17.56 4.37
CA ILE A 257 -8.67 -17.20 5.76
C ILE A 257 -7.80 -15.98 6.12
N THR A 258 -8.44 -14.84 6.34
CA THR A 258 -7.79 -13.55 6.65
C THR A 258 -7.77 -13.21 8.13
N GLY A 259 -8.58 -13.91 8.94
CA GLY A 259 -8.60 -13.72 10.38
C GLY A 259 -9.22 -14.91 11.09
N VAL A 260 -8.69 -15.28 12.25
CA VAL A 260 -9.23 -16.36 13.08
C VAL A 260 -9.51 -15.82 14.48
N GLN A 261 -10.71 -16.09 14.97
CA GLN A 261 -11.17 -15.68 16.30
C GLN A 261 -11.82 -16.86 17.03
N SER A 262 -12.14 -16.67 18.30
CA SER A 262 -12.73 -17.74 19.14
C SER A 262 -14.11 -18.20 18.68
N TYR A 263 -14.87 -17.34 17.99
CA TYR A 263 -16.22 -17.66 17.51
C TYR A 263 -16.26 -18.11 16.04
N GLY A 264 -15.13 -18.10 15.33
CA GLY A 264 -15.10 -18.39 13.90
C GLY A 264 -13.91 -17.78 13.19
N PHE A 265 -13.95 -17.79 11.87
CA PHE A 265 -12.89 -17.22 11.04
C PHE A 265 -13.48 -16.45 9.86
N PHE A 266 -12.75 -15.43 9.45
CA PHE A 266 -13.07 -14.58 8.30
C PHE A 266 -12.41 -15.15 7.05
N VAL A 267 -13.15 -15.13 5.96
CA VAL A 267 -12.74 -15.65 4.67
C VAL A 267 -12.94 -14.57 3.62
N GLU A 268 -11.86 -14.18 2.96
CA GLU A 268 -11.89 -13.27 1.82
C GLU A 268 -12.10 -14.08 0.53
N ILE A 269 -13.20 -13.85 -0.17
CA ILE A 269 -13.52 -14.56 -1.41
C ILE A 269 -12.69 -13.98 -2.56
N GLU A 270 -11.86 -14.82 -3.19
CA GLU A 270 -10.83 -14.36 -4.14
C GLU A 270 -11.39 -13.70 -5.42
N GLU A 271 -12.60 -14.09 -5.82
CA GLU A 271 -13.22 -13.59 -7.06
C GLU A 271 -13.82 -12.20 -6.89
N LEU A 272 -14.36 -11.91 -5.71
CA LEU A 272 -15.17 -10.72 -5.43
C LEU A 272 -14.50 -9.73 -4.48
N LEU A 273 -13.44 -10.15 -3.77
CA LEU A 273 -12.82 -9.38 -2.69
C LEU A 273 -13.90 -8.91 -1.71
N VAL A 274 -14.57 -9.91 -1.16
CA VAL A 274 -15.65 -9.79 -0.20
C VAL A 274 -15.33 -10.67 0.99
N GLU A 275 -15.35 -10.07 2.17
CA GLU A 275 -15.19 -10.78 3.43
C GLU A 275 -16.50 -11.45 3.84
N GLY A 276 -16.41 -12.69 4.30
CA GLY A 276 -17.52 -13.39 4.97
C GLY A 276 -17.06 -14.12 6.22
N LEU A 277 -18.00 -14.38 7.13
CA LEU A 277 -17.72 -15.02 8.42
C LEU A 277 -18.20 -16.47 8.41
N VAL A 278 -17.29 -17.40 8.73
CA VAL A 278 -17.63 -18.78 9.07
C VAL A 278 -17.68 -18.89 10.60
N HIS A 279 -18.89 -18.94 11.15
CA HIS A 279 -19.07 -19.12 12.59
C HIS A 279 -18.79 -20.57 13.00
N VAL A 280 -18.11 -20.79 14.13
CA VAL A 280 -17.72 -22.12 14.63
C VAL A 280 -18.91 -23.08 14.80
N SER A 281 -20.09 -22.55 15.14
CA SER A 281 -21.32 -23.37 15.26
C SER A 281 -21.83 -23.95 13.93
N SER A 282 -21.34 -23.45 12.80
CA SER A 282 -21.63 -24.03 11.49
C SER A 282 -20.78 -25.28 11.19
N LEU A 283 -19.65 -25.43 11.87
CA LEU A 283 -18.76 -26.58 11.79
C LEU A 283 -19.34 -27.70 12.65
N LYS A 284 -20.14 -28.59 12.05
CA LYS A 284 -20.83 -29.68 12.75
C LYS A 284 -20.02 -30.98 12.79
N ASP A 285 -18.87 -30.98 12.16
CA ASP A 285 -17.98 -32.12 11.98
C ASP A 285 -17.13 -32.40 13.23
N ASP A 286 -16.79 -31.36 14.00
CA ASP A 286 -15.96 -31.52 15.19
C ASP A 286 -16.16 -30.40 16.24
N TRP A 287 -15.58 -30.59 17.41
CA TRP A 287 -15.36 -29.56 18.42
C TRP A 287 -14.04 -28.85 18.16
N TYR A 288 -14.13 -27.60 17.72
CA TYR A 288 -12.97 -26.76 17.42
C TYR A 288 -12.54 -25.97 18.66
N GLU A 289 -11.25 -26.00 18.93
CA GLU A 289 -10.59 -25.23 19.99
C GLU A 289 -9.76 -24.11 19.38
N TYR A 290 -9.97 -22.90 19.89
CA TYR A 290 -9.22 -21.72 19.43
C TYR A 290 -7.90 -21.61 20.17
N ARG A 291 -6.79 -21.67 19.43
CA ARG A 291 -5.44 -21.45 19.93
C ARG A 291 -5.03 -20.02 19.61
N SER A 292 -5.09 -19.15 20.62
CA SER A 292 -4.94 -17.70 20.45
C SER A 292 -3.55 -17.28 19.97
N ARG A 293 -2.49 -17.91 20.48
CA ARG A 293 -1.10 -17.60 20.10
C ARG A 293 -0.77 -17.95 18.65
N GLN A 294 -1.37 -19.04 18.16
CA GLN A 294 -1.15 -19.56 16.81
C GLN A 294 -2.22 -19.07 15.82
N GLN A 295 -3.19 -18.27 16.27
CA GLN A 295 -4.33 -17.79 15.50
C GLN A 295 -4.96 -18.87 14.61
N LYS A 296 -5.29 -20.03 15.22
CA LYS A 296 -5.88 -21.17 14.52
C LYS A 296 -6.99 -21.84 15.32
N LEU A 297 -7.92 -22.45 14.60
CA LEU A 297 -8.97 -23.31 15.14
C LEU A 297 -8.64 -24.77 14.81
N VAL A 298 -8.54 -25.62 15.83
CA VAL A 298 -8.17 -27.04 15.65
C VAL A 298 -9.30 -27.94 16.15
N GLY A 299 -9.75 -28.87 15.30
CA GLY A 299 -10.73 -29.90 15.65
C GLY A 299 -10.12 -30.97 16.54
N ARG A 300 -10.76 -31.28 17.67
CA ARG A 300 -10.25 -32.25 18.66
C ARG A 300 -10.24 -33.70 18.19
N LYS A 301 -11.12 -34.08 17.28
CA LYS A 301 -11.33 -35.46 16.82
C LYS A 301 -10.77 -35.71 15.43
N ASN A 302 -11.03 -34.81 14.49
CA ASN A 302 -10.59 -34.93 13.10
C ASN A 302 -9.21 -34.31 12.87
N ARG A 303 -8.66 -33.57 13.85
CA ARG A 303 -7.40 -32.81 13.76
C ARG A 303 -7.35 -31.83 12.58
N LYS A 304 -8.51 -31.50 12.02
CA LYS A 304 -8.65 -30.50 10.97
C LYS A 304 -8.36 -29.13 11.56
N GLN A 305 -7.55 -28.34 10.89
CA GLN A 305 -7.23 -27.00 11.33
C GLN A 305 -7.63 -25.95 10.30
N TYR A 306 -8.04 -24.80 10.81
CA TYR A 306 -8.26 -23.58 10.06
C TYR A 306 -7.34 -22.53 10.65
N ARG A 307 -6.24 -22.23 9.95
CA ARG A 307 -5.27 -21.20 10.35
C ARG A 307 -5.31 -20.02 9.39
N LEU A 308 -4.79 -18.90 9.85
CA LEU A 308 -4.55 -17.71 9.04
C LEU A 308 -3.71 -18.07 7.78
N GLY A 309 -4.18 -17.68 6.60
CA GLY A 309 -3.54 -17.98 5.32
C GLY A 309 -3.98 -19.29 4.66
N ASP A 310 -4.77 -20.13 5.33
CA ASP A 310 -5.31 -21.34 4.69
C ASP A 310 -6.35 -20.98 3.63
N ARG A 311 -6.38 -21.76 2.56
CA ARG A 311 -7.46 -21.73 1.58
C ARG A 311 -8.59 -22.65 1.99
N VAL A 312 -9.82 -22.16 1.81
CA VAL A 312 -11.04 -22.85 2.16
C VAL A 312 -12.09 -22.75 1.07
N GLU A 313 -12.89 -23.80 0.95
CA GLU A 313 -14.10 -23.81 0.14
C GLU A 313 -15.29 -23.52 1.04
N VAL A 314 -16.03 -22.47 0.70
CA VAL A 314 -17.15 -21.97 1.50
C VAL A 314 -18.39 -21.83 0.63
N HIS A 315 -19.57 -22.09 1.17
CA HIS A 315 -20.83 -21.70 0.53
C HIS A 315 -21.52 -20.58 1.29
N VAL A 316 -22.25 -19.76 0.55
CA VAL A 316 -23.04 -18.66 1.09
C VAL A 316 -24.29 -19.22 1.75
N LYS A 317 -24.43 -19.00 3.07
CA LYS A 317 -25.60 -19.44 3.84
C LYS A 317 -26.67 -18.35 3.89
N SER A 318 -26.26 -17.12 4.21
CA SER A 318 -27.14 -15.97 4.30
C SER A 318 -26.36 -14.69 4.05
N VAL A 319 -27.05 -13.69 3.52
CA VAL A 319 -26.51 -12.34 3.31
C VAL A 319 -27.44 -11.33 3.94
N ASP A 320 -26.91 -10.52 4.85
CA ASP A 320 -27.59 -9.33 5.35
C ASP A 320 -27.20 -8.14 4.46
N TYR A 321 -28.10 -7.77 3.55
CA TYR A 321 -27.88 -6.70 2.58
C TYR A 321 -27.57 -5.35 3.23
N TYR A 322 -28.29 -4.98 4.29
CA TYR A 322 -28.12 -3.65 4.91
C TYR A 322 -26.90 -3.59 5.82
N ARG A 323 -26.49 -4.72 6.41
CA ARG A 323 -25.27 -4.79 7.21
C ARG A 323 -24.03 -5.13 6.37
N GLN A 324 -24.21 -5.49 5.09
CA GLN A 324 -23.15 -5.99 4.20
C GLN A 324 -22.40 -7.18 4.82
N GLN A 325 -23.12 -8.02 5.58
CA GLN A 325 -22.56 -9.17 6.27
C GLN A 325 -22.92 -10.45 5.53
N ILE A 326 -21.93 -11.30 5.29
CA ILE A 326 -22.11 -12.58 4.61
C ILE A 326 -21.75 -13.70 5.57
N ASP A 327 -22.75 -14.52 5.88
CA ASP A 327 -22.55 -15.75 6.63
C ASP A 327 -22.14 -16.87 5.69
N LEU A 328 -20.98 -17.44 5.97
CA LEU A 328 -20.40 -18.53 5.21
C LEU A 328 -20.45 -19.83 6.01
N VAL A 329 -20.37 -20.94 5.30
CA VAL A 329 -20.20 -22.27 5.88
C VAL A 329 -19.10 -22.99 5.12
N ALA A 330 -18.11 -23.50 5.85
CA ALA A 330 -17.04 -24.29 5.27
C ALA A 330 -17.58 -25.63 4.75
N VAL A 331 -17.24 -25.95 3.49
CA VAL A 331 -17.58 -27.21 2.81
C VAL A 331 -16.35 -28.11 2.70
N GLY A 332 -15.18 -27.50 2.54
CA GLY A 332 -13.91 -28.17 2.31
C GLY A 332 -12.73 -27.23 2.55
N GLY A 333 -11.51 -27.76 2.43
CA GLY A 333 -10.28 -27.00 2.69
C GLY A 333 -9.92 -26.88 4.18
N GLY A 334 -8.94 -26.04 4.49
CA GLY A 334 -8.19 -26.08 5.74
C GLY A 334 -7.03 -27.09 5.68
N SER A 335 -6.07 -26.96 6.59
CA SER A 335 -4.91 -27.85 6.68
C SER A 335 -5.14 -28.96 7.73
N GLU A 336 -4.26 -29.96 7.77
CA GLU A 336 -4.22 -30.96 8.86
C GLU A 336 -3.21 -30.53 9.92
N ALA A 337 -3.59 -30.62 11.20
CA ALA A 337 -2.66 -30.35 12.29
C ALA A 337 -1.58 -31.43 12.34
N THR A 338 -0.31 -31.02 12.40
CA THR A 338 0.83 -31.93 12.56
C THR A 338 1.08 -32.21 14.05
N ASP A 339 1.73 -33.32 14.40
CA ASP A 339 2.01 -33.64 15.81
C ASP A 339 2.93 -32.61 16.50
N LEU A 340 3.72 -31.85 15.74
CA LEU A 340 4.49 -30.70 16.23
C LEU A 340 3.61 -29.55 16.72
N ASP A 341 2.35 -29.50 16.27
CA ASP A 341 1.39 -28.51 16.71
C ASP A 341 0.83 -28.82 18.11
N ASP A 342 0.87 -30.07 18.55
CA ASP A 342 0.31 -30.49 19.86
C ASP A 342 1.31 -30.36 21.02
N ASP A 343 2.61 -30.35 20.74
CA ASP A 343 3.66 -30.35 21.77
C ASP A 343 4.15 -28.94 22.18
N MET A 344 3.65 -27.86 21.56
CA MET A 344 3.87 -26.51 22.04
C MET A 344 2.77 -26.12 23.03
N ASP A 345 2.96 -26.49 24.31
CA ASP A 345 2.18 -25.94 25.41
C ASP A 345 2.28 -24.40 25.40
N ASP A 346 1.22 -23.73 25.85
CA ASP A 346 1.16 -22.26 25.98
C ASP A 346 2.29 -21.68 26.86
N ASP A 347 3.13 -22.49 27.52
CA ASP A 347 4.20 -21.99 28.39
C ASP A 347 5.62 -22.08 27.79
N ASP A 348 5.85 -22.79 26.67
CA ASP A 348 7.22 -23.14 26.22
C ASP A 348 7.78 -22.31 25.05
N MET A 349 7.01 -21.37 24.47
CA MET A 349 7.44 -20.55 23.32
C MET A 349 8.40 -19.39 23.64
N ASP A 350 8.70 -19.10 24.91
CA ASP A 350 9.65 -18.04 25.28
C ASP A 350 11.12 -18.46 25.10
N ASP A 351 11.42 -19.76 25.08
CA ASP A 351 12.79 -20.28 24.92
C ASP A 351 13.18 -20.56 23.46
N ASP A 352 12.23 -20.89 22.57
CA ASP A 352 12.55 -21.22 21.18
C ASP A 352 12.82 -20.00 20.28
N ILE A 353 12.29 -18.81 20.62
CA ILE A 353 12.68 -17.57 19.95
C ILE A 353 14.14 -17.20 20.28
N ARG A 354 14.64 -17.57 21.47
CA ARG A 354 16.05 -17.37 21.86
C ARG A 354 16.97 -18.41 21.22
N SER A 355 16.52 -19.67 21.14
CA SER A 355 17.25 -20.78 20.50
C SER A 355 17.38 -20.60 18.97
N SER A 356 16.31 -20.13 18.32
CA SER A 356 16.28 -19.84 16.88
C SER A 356 17.11 -18.59 16.53
N ARG A 357 17.11 -17.55 17.37
CA ARG A 357 18.00 -16.37 17.21
C ARG A 357 19.48 -16.72 17.42
N SER A 358 19.81 -17.66 18.31
CA SER A 358 21.19 -18.09 18.53
C SER A 358 21.76 -18.88 17.35
N SER A 359 20.94 -19.73 16.72
CA SER A 359 21.34 -20.55 15.57
C SER A 359 21.39 -19.76 14.26
N TYR A 360 20.53 -18.74 14.10
CA TYR A 360 20.61 -17.78 12.98
C TYR A 360 21.84 -16.88 13.08
N ASN A 361 22.15 -16.33 14.27
CA ASN A 361 23.36 -15.52 14.47
C ASN A 361 24.66 -16.33 14.29
N GLN A 362 24.67 -17.63 14.59
CA GLN A 362 25.82 -18.49 14.31
C GLN A 362 25.97 -18.82 12.82
N ARG A 363 24.87 -19.05 12.09
CA ARG A 363 24.93 -19.28 10.63
C ARG A 363 25.30 -18.04 9.83
N SER A 364 24.85 -16.85 10.23
CA SER A 364 25.29 -15.59 9.58
C SER A 364 26.75 -15.27 9.88
N ALA A 365 27.24 -15.51 11.10
CA ALA A 365 28.65 -15.29 11.43
C ALA A 365 29.60 -16.28 10.73
N ASP A 366 29.17 -17.53 10.50
CA ASP A 366 29.96 -18.53 9.77
C ASP A 366 30.01 -18.24 8.25
N LEU A 367 28.96 -17.65 7.68
CA LEU A 367 28.91 -17.21 6.27
C LEU A 367 29.78 -15.96 6.02
N ASP A 368 29.81 -15.01 6.96
CA ASP A 368 30.65 -13.81 6.87
C ASP A 368 32.16 -14.14 6.97
N LEU A 369 32.52 -15.21 7.69
CA LEU A 369 33.91 -15.67 7.81
C LEU A 369 34.42 -16.44 6.57
N GLU A 370 33.55 -17.16 5.86
CA GLU A 370 33.91 -17.84 4.61
C GLU A 370 34.09 -16.86 3.45
N ASP A 371 33.31 -15.77 3.39
CA ASP A 371 33.48 -14.72 2.38
C ASP A 371 34.70 -13.81 2.65
N GLN A 372 35.10 -13.63 3.92
CA GLN A 372 36.32 -12.89 4.25
C GLN A 372 37.60 -13.69 3.92
N ALA A 373 37.55 -15.03 4.01
CA ALA A 373 38.66 -15.90 3.65
C ALA A 373 38.84 -16.07 2.12
N ALA A 374 37.82 -15.77 1.32
CA ALA A 374 37.88 -15.79 -0.13
C ALA A 374 38.49 -14.52 -0.75
N ILE A 375 38.60 -13.43 -0.01
CA ILE A 375 39.13 -12.14 -0.49
C ILE A 375 40.65 -11.99 -0.25
N ASP A 376 41.24 -12.78 0.66
CA ASP A 376 42.68 -12.72 1.00
C ASP A 376 43.58 -13.68 0.19
N LEU A 377 43.09 -14.25 -0.93
CA LEU A 377 43.85 -15.19 -1.77
C LEU A 377 44.04 -14.77 -3.25
N GLU A 378 43.71 -13.54 -3.62
CA GLU A 378 44.04 -12.97 -4.94
C GLU A 378 44.84 -11.67 -4.81
N ASP A 379 46.05 -11.74 -4.25
CA ASP A 379 47.08 -10.71 -4.49
C ASP A 379 48.48 -11.26 -4.18
N THR A 380 48.95 -12.23 -4.98
CA THR A 380 50.38 -12.53 -5.07
C THR A 380 50.78 -12.86 -6.50
N ASP A 381 51.73 -12.08 -7.01
CA ASP A 381 52.60 -12.31 -8.18
C ASP A 381 51.91 -12.34 -9.57
N GLU A 382 52.38 -11.67 -10.63
CA GLU A 382 53.77 -11.42 -10.99
C GLU A 382 53.85 -10.37 -12.13
N ASN A 383 54.81 -9.44 -12.02
CA ASN A 383 55.25 -8.56 -13.10
C ASN A 383 56.40 -9.25 -13.86
N PRO A 384 56.33 -9.40 -15.18
CA PRO A 384 57.54 -9.24 -15.96
C PRO A 384 57.29 -8.55 -17.31
N ASN A 385 57.97 -7.43 -17.56
CA ASN A 385 58.82 -7.29 -18.74
C ASN A 385 59.60 -5.97 -18.73
N ASN A 386 60.89 -6.09 -18.43
CA ASN A 386 61.91 -5.14 -18.82
C ASN A 386 63.11 -5.92 -19.38
N VAL A 387 63.33 -5.82 -20.69
CA VAL A 387 64.61 -6.04 -21.42
C VAL A 387 64.47 -5.12 -22.65
N GLY A 388 65.23 -4.04 -22.83
CA GLY A 388 66.70 -3.92 -22.91
C GLY A 388 67.07 -3.74 -24.39
N GLU A 389 67.25 -2.48 -24.83
CA GLU A 389 68.50 -1.92 -25.42
C GLU A 389 68.71 -2.19 -26.92
N ASP A 390 68.78 -1.13 -27.75
CA ASP A 390 69.99 -0.66 -28.47
C ASP A 390 69.70 0.18 -29.75
N GLU A 391 70.62 1.14 -29.97
CA GLU A 391 70.89 2.09 -31.08
C GLU A 391 70.10 3.41 -31.20
#